data_AF-A0A2A8H6U5-F1
#
_entry.id   AF-A0A2A8H6U5-F1
#
_cell.length_a   1.000
_cell.length_b   1.000
_cell.length_c   1.000
_cell.angle_alpha   90.00
_cell.angle_beta   90.00
_cell.angle_gamma   90.00
#
_symmetry.space_group_name_H-M   'P 1'
#
loop_
_entity.id
_entity.type
_entity.pdbx_description
1 polymer ?
#
loop_
_entity_poly.entity_id
_entity_poly.type
_entity_poly.pdbx_seq_one_letter_code
_entity_poly.pdbx_strand_id
1 'polypeptide(L)' 'PKCIEKNKAQNRKYKCPCGFEEHRDIVGAMNIRYATVVGGSSQPA' A
#
# COMPACT_ATOMS: atom_id res chain seq x y z
N PRO A 1 3.68 -5.96 3.12
CA PRO A 1 4.40 -7.02 2.37
C PRO A 1 5.92 -6.77 2.40
N LYS A 2 6.73 -7.77 2.77
CA LYS A 2 8.21 -7.63 2.81
C LYS A 2 8.85 -7.46 1.43
N CYS A 3 8.16 -7.93 0.38
CA CYS A 3 8.58 -7.82 -1.01
C CYS A 3 8.73 -6.37 -1.48
N ILE A 4 7.97 -5.41 -0.90
CA ILE A 4 7.87 -3.98 -1.34
C ILE A 4 7.47 -3.83 -2.84
N GLU A 5 7.29 -4.94 -3.55
CA GLU A 5 6.92 -4.96 -4.96
C GLU A 5 5.55 -4.33 -5.19
N LYS A 6 5.48 -3.54 -6.27
CA LYS A 6 4.23 -3.00 -6.77
C LYS A 6 3.37 -4.15 -7.27
N ASN A 7 2.19 -4.29 -6.68
CA ASN A 7 1.26 -5.34 -7.03
C ASN A 7 -0.15 -4.78 -7.15
N LYS A 8 -0.82 -5.11 -8.26
CA LYS A 8 -2.20 -4.67 -8.52
C LYS A 8 -3.17 -5.72 -7.99
N ALA A 9 -3.87 -5.39 -6.91
CA ALA A 9 -4.95 -6.23 -6.41
C ALA A 9 -6.09 -6.31 -7.44
N GLN A 10 -6.50 -7.53 -7.82
CA GLN A 10 -7.64 -7.73 -8.72
C GLN A 10 -8.99 -7.45 -8.04
N ASN A 11 -9.06 -7.54 -6.71
CA ASN A 11 -10.29 -7.29 -5.94
C ASN A 11 -9.92 -6.84 -4.51
N ARG A 12 -10.81 -7.08 -3.55
CA ARG A 12 -10.60 -6.89 -2.10
C ARG A 12 -9.45 -7.72 -1.54
N LYS A 13 -9.10 -8.85 -2.17
CA LYS A 13 -7.97 -9.68 -1.77
C LYS A 13 -6.68 -9.22 -2.47
N TYR A 14 -5.72 -8.77 -1.68
CA TYR A 14 -4.34 -8.53 -2.10
C TYR A 14 -3.54 -9.82 -1.94
N LYS A 15 -2.76 -10.19 -2.96
CA LYS A 15 -1.86 -11.35 -2.95
C LYS A 15 -0.49 -10.96 -3.50
N CYS A 16 0.53 -10.75 -2.66
CA CYS A 16 1.92 -10.56 -3.15
C CYS A 16 2.48 -11.91 -3.60
N PRO A 17 3.26 -11.96 -4.71
CA PRO A 17 4.05 -13.13 -5.09
C PRO A 17 4.97 -13.66 -3.99
N CYS A 18 5.34 -12.84 -3.01
CA CYS A 18 6.13 -13.29 -1.84
C CYS A 18 5.34 -14.12 -0.81
N GLY A 19 4.10 -14.52 -1.12
CA GLY A 19 3.24 -15.31 -0.22
C GLY A 19 2.43 -14.49 0.79
N PHE A 20 2.46 -13.15 0.72
CA PHE A 20 1.64 -12.30 1.58
C PHE A 20 0.23 -12.14 1.01
N GLU A 21 -0.79 -12.64 1.73
CA GLU A 21 -2.19 -12.46 1.36
C GLU A 21 -2.94 -11.71 2.47
N GLU A 22 -3.58 -10.59 2.11
CA GLU A 22 -4.38 -9.80 3.04
C GLU A 22 -5.45 -9.00 2.28
N HIS A 23 -6.29 -8.25 3.00
CA HIS A 23 -7.21 -7.32 2.36
C HIS A 23 -6.46 -6.12 1.79
N ARG A 24 -6.80 -5.72 0.56
CA ARG A 24 -6.20 -4.58 -0.13
C ARG A 24 -6.25 -3.30 0.70
N ASP A 25 -7.34 -3.05 1.41
CA ASP A 25 -7.48 -1.82 2.19
C ASP A 25 -6.59 -1.81 3.45
N ILE A 26 -6.26 -2.99 4.00
CA ILE A 26 -5.26 -3.09 5.08
C ILE A 26 -3.88 -2.76 4.52
N VAL A 27 -3.52 -3.30 3.35
CA VAL A 27 -2.28 -2.95 2.65
C VAL A 27 -2.23 -1.47 2.26
N GLY A 28 -3.36 -0.87 1.88
CA GLY A 28 -3.48 0.57 1.62
C GLY A 28 -3.19 1.40 2.88
N ALA A 29 -3.81 1.07 4.01
CA ALA A 29 -3.55 1.72 5.29
C ALA A 29 -2.09 1.51 5.74
N MET A 30 -1.55 0.31 5.51
CA MET A 30 -0.14 -0.03 5.74
C MET A 30 0.76 0.92 4.94
N ASN A 31 0.52 1.06 3.63
CA ASN A 31 1.30 1.94 2.77
C ASN A 31 1.21 3.41 3.20
N ILE A 32 0.05 3.91 3.65
CA ILE A 32 -0.09 5.27 4.18
C ILE A 32 0.69 5.43 5.49
N ARG A 33 0.62 4.45 6.40
CA ARG A 33 1.36 4.48 7.67
C ARG A 33 2.87 4.45 7.48
N TYR A 34 3.36 3.64 6.54
CA TYR A 34 4.80 3.52 6.26
C TYR A 34 5.32 4.57 5.26
N ALA A 35 4.45 5.25 4.53
CA ALA A 35 4.80 6.47 3.81
C ALA A 35 5.03 7.59 4.83
N THR A 36 6.17 7.54 5.52
CA THR A 36 6.69 8.67 6.29
C THR A 36 6.77 9.86 5.35
N VAL A 37 5.88 10.83 5.59
CA VAL A 37 5.81 12.20 5.04
C VAL A 37 6.99 12.59 4.14
N VAL A 38 6.86 12.28 2.84
CA VAL A 38 7.66 12.96 1.82
C VAL A 38 6.93 14.26 1.51
N GLY A 39 7.46 15.36 2.09
CA GLY A 39 7.30 16.72 1.59
C GLY A 39 5.90 17.30 1.67
N GLY A 40 5.63 18.09 2.72
CA GLY A 40 4.51 19.02 2.72
C GLY A 40 4.62 20.01 1.56
N SER A 41 3.82 19.83 0.53
CA SER A 41 3.47 20.86 -0.43
C SER A 41 2.00 20.69 -0.79
N SER A 42 1.13 20.98 0.17
CA SER A 42 -0.27 21.27 -0.09
C SER A 42 -0.33 22.47 -1.02
N GLN A 43 -0.80 22.31 -2.27
CA GLN A 43 -1.41 23.44 -2.95
C GLN A 43 -2.82 23.60 -2.37
N PRO A 44 -3.16 24.77 -1.78
CA PRO A 44 -4.53 25.04 -1.38
C PRO A 44 -5.45 25.03 -2.61
N ALA A 45 -6.73 24.75 -2.35
CA ALA A 45 -7.81 24.61 -3.32
C ALA A 45 -7.99 25.83 -4.22
#